data_AF-K2B623-F1
#
_entry.id   AF-K2B623-F1
#
_cell.length_a   1.000
_cell.length_b   1.000
_cell.length_c   1.000
_cell.angle_alpha   90.00
_cell.angle_beta   90.00
_cell.angle_gamma   90.00
#
_symmetry.space_group_name_H-M   'P 1'
#
loop_
_entity.id
_entity.type
_entity.pdbx_description
1 polymer ?
#
loop_
_entity_poly.entity_id
_entity_poly.type
_entity_poly.pdbx_seq_one_letter_code
_entity_poly.pdbx_strand_id
1 'polypeptide(L)'
;VADAIKTHGGIPFEMRRTLAVKVFEKTSFYDQKIAEYLKTRGTGVELLNLYYEKVQNLRYGENPHQKAVFFRDPHNHYPNVTNAKQIQGKELSFNNIVDADASLELVKDFTRPTAAVIKHTNPCGVASADTITTAFITAHKVDPMSAFGCVIALNRECTKEIAQYIGKNKLFVEIIIAPSFEKEALELLGKRQNLRLLETGELRINPVERDIKTVSGGILVQTADQYVVTEKDLKTVTKIKPTPEEIRAMLFARNVVKHVKSNSVVFARVEKDEASGEEVEVTTGIGAGQMSRVDAVYIATHKGGERIKGSVLASDAFFPFSDGVEEAHKAGVTGVIQPGGSMRDDEVFKRADELGLSMVVTGVRSFKH
;
A
#
# COMPACT_ATOMS: atom_id res chain seq x y z
N VAL A 1 -41.24 8.34 14.92
CA VAL A 1 -42.43 9.11 14.48
C VAL A 1 -43.59 8.90 15.44
N ALA A 2 -44.01 7.65 15.70
CA ALA A 2 -45.07 7.34 16.67
C ALA A 2 -44.79 7.94 18.07
N ASP A 3 -43.56 7.81 18.59
CA ASP A 3 -43.21 8.39 19.89
C ASP A 3 -43.27 9.92 19.89
N ALA A 4 -42.79 10.57 18.82
CA ALA A 4 -42.87 12.02 18.69
C ALA A 4 -44.34 12.52 18.71
N ILE A 5 -45.23 11.81 18.00
CA ILE A 5 -46.68 12.10 18.00
C ILE A 5 -47.27 11.97 19.39
N LYS A 6 -46.93 10.90 20.12
CA LYS A 6 -47.41 10.66 21.49
C LYS A 6 -46.91 11.70 22.48
N THR A 7 -45.63 12.08 22.41
CA THR A 7 -44.98 12.97 23.38
C THR A 7 -45.24 14.45 23.11
N HIS A 8 -45.35 14.85 21.85
CA HIS A 8 -45.42 16.26 21.45
C HIS A 8 -46.73 16.65 20.76
N GLY A 9 -47.72 15.75 20.66
CA GLY A 9 -48.99 16.00 19.96
C GLY A 9 -48.85 16.16 18.45
N GLY A 10 -47.68 15.81 17.89
CA GLY A 10 -47.33 15.99 16.48
C GLY A 10 -45.84 15.73 16.23
N ILE A 11 -45.38 15.92 15.01
CA ILE A 11 -43.96 15.75 14.66
C ILE A 11 -43.26 17.12 14.82
N PRO A 12 -42.27 17.30 15.72
CA PRO A 12 -41.58 18.58 15.91
C PRO A 12 -40.90 19.09 14.63
N PHE A 13 -40.71 20.42 14.52
CA PHE A 13 -40.11 21.04 13.33
C PHE A 13 -38.74 20.47 12.98
N GLU A 14 -37.83 20.34 13.95
CA GLU A 14 -36.50 19.76 13.72
C GLU A 14 -36.57 18.34 13.18
N MET A 15 -37.50 17.52 13.70
CA MET A 15 -37.70 16.17 13.18
C MET A 15 -38.24 16.19 11.74
N ARG A 16 -39.19 17.08 11.41
CA ARG A 16 -39.67 17.23 10.03
C ARG A 16 -38.56 17.66 9.08
N ARG A 17 -37.67 18.56 9.51
CA ARG A 17 -36.50 19.01 8.74
C ARG A 17 -35.55 17.86 8.45
N THR A 18 -35.21 17.05 9.45
CA THR A 18 -34.38 15.85 9.27
C THR A 18 -35.05 14.83 8.34
N LEU A 19 -36.37 14.60 8.50
CA LEU A 19 -37.12 13.68 7.64
C LEU A 19 -37.18 14.18 6.19
N ALA A 20 -37.32 15.48 5.97
CA ALA A 20 -37.32 16.07 4.62
C ALA A 20 -35.98 15.83 3.91
N VAL A 21 -34.85 16.08 4.58
CA VAL A 21 -33.51 15.80 4.04
C VAL A 21 -33.39 14.31 3.68
N LYS A 22 -33.78 13.42 4.59
CA LYS A 22 -33.75 11.97 4.35
C LYS A 22 -34.56 11.54 3.14
N VAL A 23 -35.73 12.14 2.90
CA VAL A 23 -36.57 11.83 1.73
C VAL A 23 -35.89 12.29 0.45
N PHE A 24 -35.34 13.51 0.40
CA PHE A 24 -34.68 14.02 -0.80
C PHE A 24 -33.38 13.29 -1.13
N GLU A 25 -32.60 12.86 -0.13
CA GLU A 25 -31.46 11.96 -0.34
C GLU A 25 -31.90 10.64 -0.96
N LYS A 26 -33.01 10.06 -0.46
CA LYS A 26 -33.53 8.79 -0.98
C LYS A 26 -34.07 8.88 -2.40
N THR A 27 -34.79 9.95 -2.75
CA THR A 27 -35.31 10.15 -4.10
C THR A 27 -34.19 10.47 -5.09
N SER A 28 -33.19 11.26 -4.68
CA SER A 28 -31.99 11.51 -5.48
C SER A 28 -31.26 10.19 -5.83
N PHE A 29 -31.07 9.31 -4.85
CA PHE A 29 -30.48 7.99 -5.07
C PHE A 29 -31.34 7.12 -6.01
N TYR A 30 -32.66 7.20 -5.91
CA TYR A 30 -33.57 6.47 -6.79
C TYR A 30 -33.46 6.92 -8.25
N ASP A 31 -33.48 8.24 -8.50
CA ASP A 31 -33.33 8.80 -9.85
C ASP A 31 -31.96 8.48 -10.44
N GLN A 32 -30.91 8.47 -9.61
CA GLN A 32 -29.58 8.02 -10.02
C GLN A 32 -29.62 6.57 -10.54
N LYS A 33 -30.30 5.65 -9.85
CA LYS A 33 -30.41 4.24 -10.29
C LYS A 33 -31.16 4.11 -11.60
N ILE A 34 -32.20 4.93 -11.83
CA ILE A 34 -32.89 4.99 -13.13
C ILE A 34 -31.92 5.46 -14.22
N ALA A 35 -31.18 6.55 -13.98
CA ALA A 35 -30.22 7.08 -14.95
C ALA A 35 -29.11 6.07 -15.28
N GLU A 36 -28.57 5.36 -14.27
CA GLU A 36 -27.60 4.27 -14.46
C GLU A 36 -28.17 3.16 -15.35
N TYR A 37 -29.41 2.71 -15.10
CA TYR A 37 -30.07 1.69 -15.92
C TYR A 37 -30.25 2.15 -17.38
N LEU A 38 -30.76 3.37 -17.60
CA LEU A 38 -31.00 3.89 -18.95
C LEU A 38 -29.70 4.03 -19.76
N LYS A 39 -28.57 4.37 -19.11
CA LYS A 39 -27.25 4.45 -19.76
C LYS A 39 -26.78 3.12 -20.34
N THR A 40 -27.11 1.99 -19.73
CA THR A 40 -26.75 0.66 -20.27
C THR A 40 -27.36 0.39 -21.65
N ARG A 41 -28.33 1.22 -22.08
CA ARG A 41 -28.95 1.17 -23.41
C ARG A 41 -28.32 2.11 -24.45
N GLY A 42 -27.11 2.62 -24.20
CA GLY A 42 -26.27 3.25 -25.22
C GLY A 42 -26.49 4.75 -25.43
N THR A 43 -26.81 5.51 -24.37
CA THR A 43 -27.13 6.94 -24.48
C THR A 43 -25.91 7.87 -24.68
N GLY A 44 -24.68 7.35 -24.61
CA GLY A 44 -23.44 8.12 -24.84
C GLY A 44 -23.08 9.18 -23.77
N VAL A 45 -23.94 9.40 -22.77
CA VAL A 45 -23.70 10.38 -21.69
C VAL A 45 -22.85 9.78 -20.57
N GLU A 46 -21.62 10.27 -20.43
CA GLU A 46 -20.73 9.96 -19.29
C GLU A 46 -20.97 10.95 -18.16
N LEU A 47 -21.57 10.47 -17.05
CA LEU A 47 -21.76 11.26 -15.84
C LEU A 47 -21.44 10.37 -14.64
N LEU A 48 -20.55 10.85 -13.77
CA LEU A 48 -20.07 10.17 -12.58
C LEU A 48 -20.77 10.72 -11.34
N ASN A 49 -21.58 9.87 -10.71
CA ASN A 49 -22.20 10.16 -9.42
C ASN A 49 -21.48 9.38 -8.33
N LEU A 50 -21.02 10.08 -7.31
CA LEU A 50 -20.36 9.52 -6.15
C LEU A 50 -21.36 9.49 -4.99
N TYR A 51 -21.70 8.29 -4.50
CA TYR A 51 -22.60 8.11 -3.38
C TYR A 51 -21.83 7.55 -2.18
N TYR A 52 -21.77 8.34 -1.11
CA TYR A 52 -21.01 8.03 0.08
C TYR A 52 -21.80 8.39 1.35
N GLU A 53 -21.71 7.54 2.35
CA GLU A 53 -22.32 7.75 3.67
C GLU A 53 -21.25 8.15 4.69
N LYS A 54 -21.60 9.09 5.56
CA LYS A 54 -20.70 9.53 6.64
C LYS A 54 -20.49 8.40 7.64
N VAL A 55 -19.22 8.08 7.90
CA VAL A 55 -18.80 7.13 8.94
C VAL A 55 -18.59 7.86 10.27
N GLN A 56 -17.71 8.86 10.30
CA GLN A 56 -17.39 9.63 11.49
C GLN A 56 -16.82 11.01 11.15
N ASN A 57 -16.91 11.97 12.08
CA ASN A 57 -16.03 13.14 12.03
C ASN A 57 -14.60 12.69 12.36
N LEU A 58 -13.60 13.37 11.83
CA LEU A 58 -12.22 13.18 12.24
C LEU A 58 -11.78 14.39 13.07
N ARG A 59 -10.83 14.17 13.99
CA ARG A 59 -10.31 15.23 14.86
C ARG A 59 -9.78 16.43 14.06
N TYR A 60 -9.09 16.15 12.96
CA TYR A 60 -8.60 17.10 11.96
C TYR A 60 -8.27 16.35 10.66
N GLY A 61 -7.94 17.08 9.59
CA GLY A 61 -7.48 16.55 8.30
C GLY A 61 -6.02 16.09 8.34
N GLU A 62 -5.25 16.34 7.28
CA GLU A 62 -3.81 16.04 7.31
C GLU A 62 -3.07 16.85 8.37
N ASN A 63 -3.54 18.09 8.60
CA ASN A 63 -2.97 19.05 9.55
C ASN A 63 -4.02 19.50 10.59
N PRO A 64 -3.61 19.87 11.82
CA PRO A 64 -4.54 20.20 12.92
C PRO A 64 -5.58 21.30 12.66
N HIS A 65 -5.28 22.24 11.75
CA HIS A 65 -6.17 23.35 11.41
C HIS A 65 -7.24 22.97 10.37
N GLN A 66 -7.10 21.82 9.70
CA GLN A 66 -8.05 21.33 8.70
C GLN A 66 -9.14 20.51 9.38
N LYS A 67 -10.42 20.74 9.05
CA LYS A 67 -11.52 19.87 9.48
C LYS A 67 -11.66 18.71 8.50
N ALA A 68 -12.00 17.51 8.99
CA ALA A 68 -12.21 16.35 8.14
C ALA A 68 -13.33 15.44 8.62
N VAL A 69 -13.87 14.67 7.68
CA VAL A 69 -14.94 13.70 7.89
C VAL A 69 -14.60 12.46 7.06
N PHE A 70 -14.78 11.28 7.64
CA PHE A 70 -14.60 10.02 6.95
C PHE A 70 -15.93 9.53 6.37
N PHE A 71 -15.91 9.17 5.09
CA PHE A 71 -17.06 8.66 4.35
C PHE A 71 -16.75 7.29 3.76
N ARG A 72 -17.77 6.47 3.52
CA ARG A 72 -17.65 5.17 2.85
C ARG A 72 -18.72 5.00 1.78
N ASP A 73 -18.40 4.23 0.74
CA ASP A 73 -19.41 3.72 -0.18
C ASP A 73 -20.20 2.61 0.55
N PRO A 74 -21.52 2.76 0.75
CA PRO A 74 -22.32 1.76 1.47
C PRO A 74 -22.47 0.43 0.72
N HIS A 75 -22.10 0.37 -0.55
CA HIS A 75 -22.10 -0.86 -1.36
C HIS A 75 -20.73 -1.56 -1.38
N ASN A 76 -19.71 -0.98 -0.75
CA ASN A 76 -18.39 -1.58 -0.67
C ASN A 76 -18.36 -2.67 0.42
N HIS A 77 -18.15 -3.91 0.00
CA HIS A 77 -18.02 -5.07 0.90
C HIS A 77 -16.66 -5.77 0.79
N TYR A 78 -15.65 -5.06 0.29
CA TYR A 78 -14.29 -5.56 0.20
C TYR A 78 -13.52 -5.33 1.50
N PRO A 79 -12.54 -6.20 1.82
CA PRO A 79 -11.68 -6.05 3.00
C PRO A 79 -10.70 -4.89 2.76
N ASN A 80 -11.06 -3.70 3.18
CA ASN A 80 -10.25 -2.48 3.06
C ASN A 80 -10.32 -1.68 4.37
N VAL A 81 -9.58 -0.59 4.47
CA VAL A 81 -9.56 0.24 5.68
C VAL A 81 -10.95 0.74 6.07
N THR A 82 -11.83 0.99 5.08
CA THR A 82 -13.16 1.55 5.31
C THR A 82 -14.13 0.56 5.98
N ASN A 83 -13.89 -0.73 5.79
CA ASN A 83 -14.68 -1.82 6.35
C ASN A 83 -13.98 -2.54 7.52
N ALA A 84 -12.74 -2.15 7.85
CA ALA A 84 -12.00 -2.75 8.94
C ALA A 84 -12.66 -2.46 10.29
N LYS A 85 -12.78 -3.49 11.13
CA LYS A 85 -13.25 -3.36 12.50
C LYS A 85 -12.10 -2.90 13.38
N GLN A 86 -12.26 -1.73 13.99
CA GLN A 86 -11.33 -1.29 15.03
C GLN A 86 -11.59 -2.06 16.34
N ILE A 87 -10.69 -2.99 16.70
CA ILE A 87 -10.83 -3.82 17.91
C ILE A 87 -10.46 -3.03 19.16
N GLN A 88 -9.43 -2.17 19.07
CA GLN A 88 -9.00 -1.32 20.18
C GLN A 88 -8.33 -0.03 19.69
N GLY A 89 -7.92 0.80 20.63
CA GLY A 89 -7.10 1.99 20.39
C GLY A 89 -7.89 3.28 20.36
N LYS A 90 -7.16 4.38 20.18
CA LYS A 90 -7.74 5.72 19.97
C LYS A 90 -8.49 5.80 18.65
N GLU A 91 -9.38 6.77 18.52
CA GLU A 91 -9.97 7.15 17.23
C GLU A 91 -8.91 7.32 16.14
N LEU A 92 -9.22 6.86 14.93
CA LEU A 92 -8.36 7.02 13.75
C LEU A 92 -8.31 8.49 13.33
N SER A 93 -7.10 9.00 13.09
CA SER A 93 -6.90 10.29 12.41
C SER A 93 -7.01 10.16 10.89
N PHE A 94 -7.03 11.30 10.18
CA PHE A 94 -6.98 11.31 8.72
C PHE A 94 -5.75 10.55 8.18
N ASN A 95 -4.56 10.90 8.67
CA ASN A 95 -3.31 10.26 8.24
C ASN A 95 -3.26 8.78 8.63
N ASN A 96 -3.88 8.40 9.76
CA ASN A 96 -3.99 6.98 10.12
C ASN A 96 -4.77 6.17 9.09
N ILE A 97 -5.87 6.72 8.56
CA ILE A 97 -6.69 6.05 7.53
C ILE A 97 -5.89 5.95 6.23
N VAL A 98 -5.25 7.05 5.80
CA VAL A 98 -4.43 7.09 4.57
C VAL A 98 -3.24 6.12 4.64
N ASP A 99 -2.52 6.08 5.76
CA ASP A 99 -1.39 5.17 5.94
C ASP A 99 -1.85 3.71 6.04
N ALA A 100 -2.95 3.42 6.76
CA ALA A 100 -3.49 2.05 6.87
C ALA A 100 -3.99 1.52 5.52
N ASP A 101 -4.60 2.38 4.71
CA ASP A 101 -5.03 2.03 3.35
C ASP A 101 -3.83 1.67 2.46
N ALA A 102 -2.84 2.56 2.39
CA ALA A 102 -1.62 2.32 1.61
C ALA A 102 -0.88 1.04 2.06
N SER A 103 -0.84 0.78 3.36
CA SER A 103 -0.22 -0.43 3.92
C SER A 103 -0.97 -1.70 3.53
N LEU A 104 -2.30 -1.66 3.60
CA LEU A 104 -3.13 -2.83 3.32
C LEU A 104 -3.11 -3.17 1.83
N GLU A 105 -3.21 -2.17 0.95
CA GLU A 105 -3.16 -2.39 -0.50
C GLU A 105 -1.80 -2.95 -0.95
N LEU A 106 -0.70 -2.59 -0.27
CA LEU A 106 0.60 -3.19 -0.53
C LEU A 106 0.60 -4.69 -0.25
N VAL A 107 0.21 -5.11 0.96
CA VAL A 107 0.30 -6.54 1.35
C VAL A 107 -0.71 -7.44 0.64
N LYS A 108 -1.78 -6.87 0.07
CA LYS A 108 -2.77 -7.58 -0.75
C LYS A 108 -2.22 -8.13 -2.07
N ASP A 109 -1.15 -7.55 -2.60
CA ASP A 109 -0.51 -8.06 -3.83
C ASP A 109 0.29 -9.35 -3.61
N PHE A 110 0.44 -9.79 -2.36
CA PHE A 110 1.26 -10.94 -2.02
C PHE A 110 0.39 -12.13 -1.61
N THR A 111 0.65 -13.27 -2.24
CA THR A 111 0.06 -14.55 -1.86
C THR A 111 0.83 -15.20 -0.71
N ARG A 112 2.16 -15.05 -0.62
CA ARG A 112 2.96 -15.53 0.52
C ARG A 112 2.72 -14.68 1.78
N PRO A 113 2.87 -15.23 3.00
CA PRO A 113 2.90 -14.43 4.22
C PRO A 113 3.86 -13.25 4.10
N THR A 114 3.30 -12.04 4.21
CA THR A 114 4.00 -10.78 3.92
C THR A 114 3.61 -9.74 4.94
N ALA A 115 4.62 -9.02 5.43
CA ALA A 115 4.46 -7.90 6.33
C ALA A 115 5.09 -6.64 5.73
N ALA A 116 4.43 -5.51 5.92
CA ALA A 116 4.92 -4.20 5.53
C ALA A 116 4.91 -3.25 6.72
N VAL A 117 5.98 -2.47 6.85
CA VAL A 117 6.11 -1.37 7.79
C VAL A 117 6.09 -0.08 7.00
N ILE A 118 5.04 0.72 7.19
CA ILE A 118 4.75 1.93 6.42
C ILE A 118 4.84 3.17 7.30
N LYS A 119 5.31 4.26 6.71
CA LYS A 119 5.22 5.60 7.29
C LYS A 119 4.96 6.62 6.20
N HIS A 120 3.94 7.46 6.36
CA HIS A 120 3.58 8.50 5.38
C HIS A 120 3.40 7.92 3.97
N THR A 121 2.57 6.88 3.86
CA THR A 121 2.22 6.12 2.65
C THR A 121 3.37 5.40 1.93
N ASN A 122 4.59 5.45 2.46
CA ASN A 122 5.75 4.80 1.86
C ASN A 122 6.27 3.68 2.77
N PRO A 123 6.65 2.51 2.21
CA PRO A 123 7.29 1.46 2.97
C PRO A 123 8.68 1.88 3.44
N CYS A 124 8.99 1.58 4.70
CA CYS A 124 10.35 1.59 5.22
C CYS A 124 10.93 0.18 5.33
N GLY A 125 10.09 -0.86 5.29
CA GLY A 125 10.52 -2.25 5.17
C GLY A 125 9.37 -3.17 4.77
N VAL A 126 9.65 -4.11 3.87
CA VAL A 126 8.71 -5.17 3.46
C VAL A 126 9.46 -6.49 3.40
N ALA A 127 8.82 -7.56 3.85
CA ALA A 127 9.36 -8.90 3.69
C ALA A 127 8.25 -9.93 3.50
N SER A 128 8.56 -10.98 2.72
CA SER A 128 7.76 -12.19 2.56
C SER A 128 8.55 -13.40 3.07
N ALA A 129 7.90 -14.32 3.76
CA ALA A 129 8.50 -15.53 4.31
C ALA A 129 7.49 -16.68 4.33
N ASP A 130 7.83 -17.82 4.95
CA ASP A 130 6.89 -18.93 5.13
C ASP A 130 5.97 -18.71 6.33
N THR A 131 6.41 -17.93 7.32
CA THR A 131 5.59 -17.49 8.46
C THR A 131 5.47 -15.97 8.53
N ILE A 132 4.29 -15.51 8.95
CA ILE A 132 4.02 -14.07 9.08
C ILE A 132 4.88 -13.40 10.16
N THR A 133 5.25 -14.15 11.21
CA THR A 133 6.15 -13.69 12.27
C THR A 133 7.54 -13.39 11.72
N THR A 134 8.12 -14.31 10.93
CA THR A 134 9.42 -14.12 10.29
C THR A 134 9.36 -12.94 9.33
N ALA A 135 8.34 -12.86 8.47
CA ALA A 135 8.12 -11.73 7.58
C ALA A 135 8.07 -10.38 8.34
N PHE A 136 7.30 -10.30 9.42
CA PHE A 136 7.20 -9.06 10.22
C PHE A 136 8.52 -8.65 10.85
N ILE A 137 9.20 -9.58 11.53
CA ILE A 137 10.45 -9.27 12.23
C ILE A 137 11.50 -8.81 11.22
N THR A 138 11.59 -9.45 10.07
CA THR A 138 12.54 -9.10 9.01
C THR A 138 12.21 -7.76 8.38
N ALA A 139 10.94 -7.49 8.04
CA ALA A 139 10.50 -6.20 7.51
C ALA A 139 10.82 -5.04 8.48
N HIS A 140 10.56 -5.21 9.78
CA HIS A 140 10.87 -4.19 10.79
C HIS A 140 12.37 -3.88 10.91
N LYS A 141 13.24 -4.87 10.73
CA LYS A 141 14.70 -4.70 10.83
C LYS A 141 15.33 -3.94 9.65
N VAL A 142 14.59 -3.68 8.57
CA VAL A 142 15.11 -2.99 7.39
C VAL A 142 15.49 -1.53 7.70
N ASP A 143 14.57 -0.77 8.29
CA ASP A 143 14.79 0.62 8.70
C ASP A 143 14.09 0.89 10.06
N PRO A 144 14.68 0.45 11.18
CA PRO A 144 14.08 0.57 12.50
C PRO A 144 13.93 2.02 12.95
N MET A 145 14.76 2.95 12.42
CA MET A 145 14.63 4.37 12.74
C MET A 145 13.34 4.95 12.16
N SER A 146 13.05 4.65 10.89
CA SER A 146 11.81 5.10 10.25
C SER A 146 10.59 4.37 10.78
N ALA A 147 10.73 3.13 11.29
CA ALA A 147 9.65 2.34 11.87
C ALA A 147 9.04 2.92 13.16
N PHE A 148 9.62 3.96 13.76
CA PHE A 148 9.01 4.64 14.91
C PHE A 148 7.72 5.37 14.50
N GLY A 149 6.59 4.97 15.09
CA GLY A 149 5.26 5.53 14.81
C GLY A 149 4.69 5.07 13.48
N CYS A 150 5.05 3.87 13.05
CA CYS A 150 4.61 3.28 11.79
C CYS A 150 3.20 2.69 11.86
N VAL A 151 2.70 2.34 10.67
CA VAL A 151 1.62 1.37 10.48
C VAL A 151 2.24 0.05 10.07
N ILE A 152 1.83 -1.04 10.73
CA ILE A 152 2.18 -2.41 10.35
C ILE A 152 0.98 -3.02 9.63
N ALA A 153 1.18 -3.50 8.40
CA ALA A 153 0.21 -4.32 7.70
C ALA A 153 0.70 -5.76 7.55
N LEU A 154 -0.20 -6.71 7.79
CA LEU A 154 0.03 -8.14 7.65
C LEU A 154 -1.03 -8.70 6.68
N ASN A 155 -0.64 -9.59 5.77
CA ASN A 155 -1.62 -10.33 4.95
C ASN A 155 -2.05 -11.67 5.56
N ARG A 156 -1.67 -11.92 6.81
CA ARG A 156 -2.04 -13.09 7.62
C ARG A 156 -2.33 -12.63 9.05
N GLU A 157 -2.89 -13.54 9.83
CA GLU A 157 -3.23 -13.32 11.24
C GLU A 157 -2.05 -12.74 12.04
N CYS A 158 -2.34 -11.75 12.90
CA CYS A 158 -1.35 -11.23 13.84
C CYS A 158 -1.18 -12.22 15.00
N THR A 159 0.01 -12.82 15.07
CA THR A 159 0.35 -13.84 16.06
C THR A 159 0.79 -13.28 17.41
N LYS A 160 0.78 -14.12 18.43
CA LYS A 160 1.34 -13.86 19.76
C LYS A 160 2.81 -13.48 19.68
N GLU A 161 3.61 -14.12 18.83
CA GLU A 161 5.05 -13.87 18.70
C GLU A 161 5.31 -12.45 18.16
N ILE A 162 4.49 -11.98 17.22
CA ILE A 162 4.52 -10.60 16.74
C ILE A 162 4.25 -9.64 17.90
N ALA A 163 3.19 -9.89 18.68
CA ALA A 163 2.86 -9.06 19.84
C ALA A 163 3.96 -9.05 20.91
N GLN A 164 4.59 -10.21 21.17
CA GLN A 164 5.74 -10.33 22.08
C GLN A 164 6.95 -9.56 21.57
N TYR A 165 7.27 -9.64 20.27
CA TYR A 165 8.37 -8.89 19.67
C TYR A 165 8.15 -7.38 19.83
N ILE A 166 6.94 -6.89 19.53
CA ILE A 166 6.56 -5.48 19.73
C ILE A 166 6.74 -5.07 21.20
N GLY A 167 6.25 -5.90 22.12
CA GLY A 167 6.41 -5.77 23.57
C GLY A 167 7.87 -5.63 24.00
N LYS A 168 8.68 -6.65 23.70
CA LYS A 168 10.07 -6.80 24.12
C LYS A 168 10.96 -5.68 23.61
N ASN A 169 10.77 -5.28 22.35
CA ASN A 169 11.56 -4.22 21.71
C ASN A 169 11.00 -2.82 21.96
N LYS A 170 9.92 -2.69 22.76
CA LYS A 170 9.27 -1.41 23.08
C LYS A 170 8.91 -0.59 21.84
N LEU A 171 8.51 -1.25 20.77
CA LEU A 171 8.20 -0.57 19.52
C LEU A 171 7.03 0.39 19.71
N PHE A 172 7.16 1.59 19.16
CA PHE A 172 6.06 2.56 19.08
C PHE A 172 5.37 2.39 17.73
N VAL A 173 4.15 1.85 17.76
CA VAL A 173 3.34 1.52 16.58
C VAL A 173 2.01 2.25 16.73
N GLU A 174 1.58 2.94 15.67
CA GLU A 174 0.29 3.65 15.65
C GLU A 174 -0.86 2.69 15.34
N ILE A 175 -0.66 1.80 14.35
CA ILE A 175 -1.68 0.87 13.84
C ILE A 175 -1.05 -0.49 13.52
N ILE A 176 -1.76 -1.56 13.84
CA ILE A 176 -1.59 -2.86 13.20
C ILE A 176 -2.88 -3.19 12.45
N ILE A 177 -2.77 -3.47 11.15
CA ILE A 177 -3.88 -3.90 10.31
C ILE A 177 -3.62 -5.32 9.80
N ALA A 178 -4.58 -6.22 10.00
CA ALA A 178 -4.45 -7.65 9.68
C ALA A 178 -5.82 -8.28 9.34
N PRO A 179 -5.86 -9.47 8.73
CA PRO A 179 -7.09 -10.24 8.53
C PRO A 179 -7.79 -10.60 9.83
N SER A 180 -7.00 -11.02 10.83
CA SER A 180 -7.44 -11.45 12.17
C SER A 180 -6.29 -11.29 13.18
N PHE A 181 -6.61 -11.50 14.46
CA PHE A 181 -5.65 -11.46 15.56
C PHE A 181 -5.85 -12.67 16.46
N GLU A 182 -4.75 -13.34 16.83
CA GLU A 182 -4.80 -14.37 17.87
C GLU A 182 -5.25 -13.77 19.21
N LYS A 183 -5.94 -14.57 20.03
CA LYS A 183 -6.42 -14.13 21.34
C LYS A 183 -5.27 -13.66 22.24
N GLU A 184 -4.19 -14.41 22.26
CA GLU A 184 -2.98 -14.10 23.03
C GLU A 184 -2.29 -12.83 22.51
N ALA A 185 -2.34 -12.57 21.19
CA ALA A 185 -1.87 -11.32 20.62
C ALA A 185 -2.70 -10.13 21.11
N LEU A 186 -4.03 -10.27 21.12
CA LEU A 186 -4.94 -9.24 21.65
C LEU A 186 -4.69 -8.94 23.13
N GLU A 187 -4.47 -9.97 23.96
CA GLU A 187 -4.17 -9.79 25.39
C GLU A 187 -2.86 -9.03 25.63
N LEU A 188 -1.82 -9.31 24.83
CA LEU A 188 -0.53 -8.62 24.92
C LEU A 188 -0.58 -7.18 24.38
N LEU A 189 -1.21 -6.99 23.22
CA LEU A 189 -1.36 -5.68 22.57
C LEU A 189 -2.37 -4.80 23.31
N GLY A 190 -3.33 -5.38 24.03
CA GLY A 190 -4.33 -4.68 24.86
C GLY A 190 -3.72 -3.82 25.97
N LYS A 191 -2.49 -4.12 26.38
CA LYS A 191 -1.71 -3.30 27.34
C LYS A 191 -1.31 -1.94 26.77
N ARG A 192 -1.44 -1.73 25.45
CA ARG A 192 -1.04 -0.51 24.72
C ARG A 192 -2.29 0.25 24.27
N GLN A 193 -2.96 0.92 25.21
CA GLN A 193 -4.27 1.57 24.99
C GLN A 193 -4.35 2.54 23.78
N ASN A 194 -3.22 3.10 23.33
CA ASN A 194 -3.18 4.03 22.20
C ASN A 194 -3.04 3.33 20.84
N LEU A 195 -2.58 2.08 20.80
CA LEU A 195 -2.36 1.31 19.58
C LEU A 195 -3.72 0.94 18.97
N ARG A 196 -3.95 1.27 17.70
CA ARG A 196 -5.13 0.77 16.98
C ARG A 196 -4.86 -0.60 16.40
N LEU A 197 -5.81 -1.51 16.59
CA LEU A 197 -5.85 -2.80 15.90
C LEU A 197 -7.04 -2.80 14.95
N LEU A 198 -6.77 -2.98 13.66
CA LEU A 198 -7.76 -2.99 12.59
C LEU A 198 -7.86 -4.40 12.01
N GLU A 199 -9.02 -5.02 12.18
CA GLU A 199 -9.33 -6.36 11.65
C GLU A 199 -10.11 -6.23 10.35
N THR A 200 -9.59 -6.80 9.28
CA THR A 200 -10.12 -6.64 7.91
C THR A 200 -10.96 -7.82 7.44
N GLY A 201 -10.82 -8.98 8.09
CA GLY A 201 -11.29 -10.25 7.54
C GLY A 201 -10.39 -10.76 6.41
N GLU A 202 -10.81 -11.84 5.75
CA GLU A 202 -10.05 -12.45 4.65
C GLU A 202 -9.79 -11.45 3.52
N LEU A 203 -8.52 -11.24 3.18
CA LEU A 203 -8.12 -10.29 2.14
C LEU A 203 -8.44 -10.81 0.75
N ARG A 204 -8.98 -9.91 -0.08
CA ARG A 204 -9.25 -10.12 -1.50
C ARG A 204 -9.17 -8.81 -2.25
N ILE A 205 -8.70 -8.88 -3.49
CA ILE A 205 -8.60 -7.73 -4.40
C ILE A 205 -9.99 -7.44 -5.01
N ASN A 206 -10.32 -6.16 -5.16
CA ASN A 206 -11.52 -5.73 -5.88
C ASN A 206 -11.22 -5.59 -7.38
N PRO A 207 -11.68 -6.51 -8.26
CA PRO A 207 -11.25 -6.52 -9.67
C PRO A 207 -11.76 -5.33 -10.51
N VAL A 208 -12.67 -4.52 -9.97
CA VAL A 208 -13.27 -3.36 -10.65
C VAL A 208 -13.03 -2.06 -9.89
N GLU A 209 -11.97 -2.03 -9.08
CA GLU A 209 -11.60 -0.87 -8.29
C GLU A 209 -11.21 0.33 -9.16
N ARG A 210 -11.65 1.51 -8.73
CA ARG A 210 -11.33 2.80 -9.35
C ARG A 210 -10.39 3.56 -8.44
N ASP A 211 -9.34 4.14 -9.03
CA ASP A 211 -8.52 5.16 -8.38
C ASP A 211 -9.04 6.54 -8.81
N ILE A 212 -9.39 7.37 -7.83
CA ILE A 212 -9.96 8.70 -8.03
C ILE A 212 -9.01 9.74 -7.45
N LYS A 213 -8.55 10.66 -8.30
CA LYS A 213 -7.73 11.80 -7.89
C LYS A 213 -8.53 13.09 -8.00
N THR A 214 -8.40 13.97 -7.02
CA THR A 214 -8.97 15.32 -7.10
C THR A 214 -8.00 16.26 -7.80
N VAL A 215 -8.53 17.16 -8.62
CA VAL A 215 -7.82 18.29 -9.21
C VAL A 215 -8.61 19.57 -8.93
N SER A 216 -8.01 20.75 -9.15
CA SER A 216 -8.73 22.01 -8.94
C SER A 216 -10.00 22.06 -9.80
N GLY A 217 -11.17 22.06 -9.13
CA GLY A 217 -12.47 22.09 -9.78
C GLY A 217 -12.94 20.78 -10.42
N GLY A 218 -12.23 19.65 -10.24
CA GLY A 218 -12.61 18.40 -10.90
C GLY A 218 -12.03 17.13 -10.28
N ILE A 219 -12.26 16.00 -10.96
CA ILE A 219 -11.77 14.67 -10.58
C ILE A 219 -11.26 13.91 -11.81
N LEU A 220 -10.24 13.07 -11.60
CA LEU A 220 -9.72 12.12 -12.57
C LEU A 220 -10.04 10.72 -12.07
N VAL A 221 -10.51 9.84 -12.96
CA VAL A 221 -10.87 8.46 -12.62
C VAL A 221 -10.14 7.50 -13.54
N GLN A 222 -9.46 6.54 -12.95
CA GLN A 222 -8.78 5.45 -13.64
C GLN A 222 -9.08 4.11 -12.96
N THR A 223 -8.78 3.00 -13.63
CA THR A 223 -8.74 1.68 -12.96
C THR A 223 -7.56 1.63 -11.99
N ALA A 224 -7.71 0.93 -10.87
CA ALA A 224 -6.58 0.68 -9.97
C ALA A 224 -5.46 -0.13 -10.66
N ASP A 225 -4.21 0.13 -10.29
CA ASP A 225 -3.05 -0.62 -10.80
C ASP A 225 -2.95 -2.00 -10.11
N GLN A 226 -3.65 -2.98 -10.69
CA GLN A 226 -3.71 -4.36 -10.23
C GLN A 226 -2.93 -5.32 -11.15
N TYR A 227 -2.13 -4.80 -12.09
CA TYR A 227 -1.34 -5.66 -12.98
C TYR A 227 -0.27 -6.41 -12.18
N VAL A 228 -0.20 -7.73 -12.35
CA VAL A 228 0.79 -8.59 -11.71
C VAL A 228 1.82 -9.02 -12.75
N VAL A 229 3.05 -8.54 -12.59
CA VAL A 229 4.19 -8.98 -13.41
C VAL A 229 4.59 -10.37 -12.94
N THR A 230 4.74 -11.29 -13.88
CA THR A 230 5.17 -12.67 -13.66
C THR A 230 6.50 -12.93 -14.38
N GLU A 231 7.11 -14.08 -14.13
CA GLU A 231 8.33 -14.50 -14.82
C GLU A 231 8.17 -14.52 -16.36
N LYS A 232 6.96 -14.79 -16.86
CA LYS A 232 6.65 -14.80 -18.31
C LYS A 232 6.73 -13.42 -18.96
N ASP A 233 6.56 -12.36 -18.17
CA ASP A 233 6.65 -10.98 -18.63
C ASP A 233 8.12 -10.49 -18.69
N LEU A 234 9.06 -11.23 -18.10
CA LEU A 234 10.46 -10.83 -18.02
C LEU A 234 11.20 -11.13 -19.32
N LYS A 235 11.80 -10.09 -19.91
CA LYS A 235 12.73 -10.22 -21.02
C LYS A 235 14.13 -9.79 -20.59
N THR A 236 15.08 -10.73 -20.59
CA THR A 236 16.49 -10.40 -20.37
C THR A 236 17.05 -9.56 -21.52
N VAL A 237 17.69 -8.44 -21.18
CA VAL A 237 18.27 -7.48 -22.14
C VAL A 237 19.80 -7.39 -22.05
N THR A 238 20.40 -8.08 -21.08
CA THR A 238 21.86 -8.24 -20.90
C THR A 238 22.32 -9.65 -21.30
N LYS A 239 23.63 -9.83 -21.44
CA LYS A 239 24.30 -11.13 -21.66
C LYS A 239 24.20 -12.04 -20.45
N ILE A 240 24.33 -11.49 -19.25
CA ILE A 240 24.15 -12.23 -17.99
C ILE A 240 22.65 -12.36 -17.75
N LYS A 241 22.20 -13.61 -17.61
CA LYS A 241 20.82 -13.92 -17.25
C LYS A 241 20.65 -13.88 -15.73
N PRO A 242 19.50 -13.42 -15.22
CA PRO A 242 19.25 -13.44 -13.79
C PRO A 242 19.18 -14.88 -13.27
N THR A 243 19.66 -15.11 -12.05
CA THR A 243 19.48 -16.42 -11.38
C THR A 243 18.04 -16.60 -10.89
N PRO A 244 17.60 -17.83 -10.53
CA PRO A 244 16.28 -18.04 -9.95
C PRO A 244 16.03 -17.22 -8.68
N GLU A 245 17.04 -17.03 -7.83
CA GLU A 245 16.96 -16.18 -6.64
C GLU A 245 16.82 -14.69 -7.02
N GLU A 246 17.55 -14.23 -8.04
CA GLU A 246 17.42 -12.86 -8.55
C GLU A 246 16.03 -12.61 -9.15
N ILE A 247 15.51 -13.54 -9.95
CA ILE A 247 14.14 -13.44 -10.51
C ILE A 247 13.12 -13.31 -9.37
N ARG A 248 13.25 -14.12 -8.32
CA ARG A 248 12.37 -14.07 -7.14
C ARG A 248 12.44 -12.71 -6.44
N ALA A 249 13.65 -12.22 -6.19
CA ALA A 249 13.87 -10.90 -5.60
C ALA A 249 13.37 -9.76 -6.50
N MET A 250 13.52 -9.88 -7.82
CA MET A 250 13.08 -8.89 -8.81
C MET A 250 11.56 -8.77 -8.83
N LEU A 251 10.84 -9.89 -8.87
CA LEU A 251 9.38 -9.91 -8.83
C LEU A 251 8.85 -9.37 -7.49
N PHE A 252 9.47 -9.76 -6.37
CA PHE A 252 9.16 -9.19 -5.06
C PHE A 252 9.36 -7.67 -5.03
N ALA A 253 10.55 -7.17 -5.42
CA ALA A 253 10.86 -5.75 -5.45
C ALA A 253 9.94 -4.98 -6.41
N ARG A 254 9.55 -5.58 -7.54
CA ARG A 254 8.61 -4.99 -8.50
C ARG A 254 7.19 -4.86 -7.92
N ASN A 255 6.74 -5.81 -7.13
CA ASN A 255 5.46 -5.70 -6.44
C ASN A 255 5.51 -4.58 -5.39
N VAL A 256 6.61 -4.48 -4.62
CA VAL A 256 6.78 -3.40 -3.65
C VAL A 256 6.86 -2.02 -4.31
N VAL A 257 7.66 -1.86 -5.37
CA VAL A 257 7.89 -0.54 -6.00
C VAL A 257 6.60 0.06 -6.59
N LYS A 258 5.62 -0.77 -6.96
CA LYS A 258 4.26 -0.35 -7.37
C LYS A 258 3.57 0.55 -6.35
N HIS A 259 3.90 0.38 -5.07
CA HIS A 259 3.29 1.11 -3.95
C HIS A 259 4.14 2.27 -3.44
N VAL A 260 5.32 2.49 -4.00
CA VAL A 260 6.23 3.57 -3.59
C VAL A 260 6.00 4.79 -4.48
N LYS A 261 5.88 5.97 -3.89
CA LYS A 261 5.67 7.22 -4.63
C LYS A 261 6.80 7.50 -5.63
N SER A 262 6.46 7.94 -6.83
CA SER A 262 7.40 8.10 -7.95
C SER A 262 8.20 9.40 -7.93
N ASN A 263 9.41 9.45 -8.52
CA ASN A 263 10.18 8.30 -9.02
C ASN A 263 10.68 7.46 -7.84
N SER A 264 10.61 6.14 -8.00
CA SER A 264 11.00 5.21 -6.94
C SER A 264 11.89 4.07 -7.42
N VAL A 265 12.69 3.61 -6.47
CA VAL A 265 13.45 2.36 -6.59
C VAL A 265 13.36 1.56 -5.31
N VAL A 266 13.32 0.25 -5.45
CA VAL A 266 13.33 -0.72 -4.34
C VAL A 266 14.46 -1.69 -4.57
N PHE A 267 15.34 -1.82 -3.59
CA PHE A 267 16.36 -2.85 -3.53
C PHE A 267 15.80 -4.01 -2.73
N ALA A 268 16.04 -5.24 -3.18
CA ALA A 268 15.64 -6.43 -2.44
C ALA A 268 16.58 -7.59 -2.70
N ARG A 269 16.51 -8.60 -1.84
CA ARG A 269 17.20 -9.87 -2.04
C ARG A 269 16.41 -11.01 -1.42
N VAL A 270 16.75 -12.22 -1.83
CA VAL A 270 16.42 -13.43 -1.06
C VAL A 270 17.54 -13.62 -0.04
N GLU A 271 17.21 -13.70 1.24
CA GLU A 271 18.14 -14.07 2.31
C GLU A 271 17.56 -15.17 3.18
N LYS A 272 18.40 -15.85 3.94
CA LYS A 272 17.96 -16.84 4.93
C LYS A 272 17.87 -16.17 6.27
N ASP A 273 16.70 -16.19 6.91
CA ASP A 273 16.57 -15.67 8.27
C ASP A 273 17.33 -16.59 9.24
N GLU A 274 18.23 -16.01 10.04
CA GLU A 274 19.13 -16.79 10.91
C GLU A 274 18.40 -17.52 12.03
N ALA A 275 17.27 -16.98 12.50
CA ALA A 275 16.54 -17.52 13.64
C ALA A 275 15.59 -18.66 13.25
N SER A 276 14.83 -18.47 12.16
CA SER A 276 13.85 -19.43 11.66
C SER A 276 14.42 -20.40 10.64
N GLY A 277 15.48 -20.01 9.91
CA GLY A 277 16.01 -20.75 8.77
C GLY A 277 15.18 -20.65 7.50
N GLU A 278 14.12 -19.83 7.49
CA GLU A 278 13.26 -19.60 6.32
C GLU A 278 13.98 -18.81 5.24
N GLU A 279 13.64 -19.04 3.97
CA GLU A 279 14.00 -18.15 2.88
C GLU A 279 13.04 -16.95 2.85
N VAL A 280 13.61 -15.76 2.85
CA VAL A 280 12.89 -14.49 2.97
C VAL A 280 13.22 -13.59 1.79
N GLU A 281 12.20 -13.16 1.05
CA GLU A 281 12.33 -11.99 0.18
C GLU A 281 12.19 -10.73 1.03
N VAL A 282 13.20 -9.85 1.02
CA VAL A 282 13.22 -8.65 1.87
C VAL A 282 13.73 -7.44 1.12
N THR A 283 13.12 -6.28 1.38
CA THR A 283 13.65 -4.99 0.92
C THR A 283 14.93 -4.63 1.66
N THR A 284 15.96 -4.18 0.96
CA THR A 284 17.25 -3.78 1.54
C THR A 284 17.51 -2.28 1.48
N GLY A 285 16.76 -1.55 0.65
CA GLY A 285 16.79 -0.09 0.56
C GLY A 285 15.64 0.42 -0.30
N ILE A 286 15.08 1.57 0.05
CA ILE A 286 13.91 2.14 -0.63
C ILE A 286 14.15 3.63 -0.87
N GLY A 287 14.08 4.04 -2.14
CA GLY A 287 14.17 5.43 -2.56
C GLY A 287 12.80 5.87 -3.06
N ALA A 288 12.14 6.78 -2.34
CA ALA A 288 10.76 7.17 -2.59
C ALA A 288 10.62 8.65 -2.96
N GLY A 289 9.74 8.93 -3.92
CA GLY A 289 9.18 10.26 -4.19
C GLY A 289 10.16 11.28 -4.75
N GLN A 290 11.13 10.85 -5.57
CA GLN A 290 12.17 11.76 -6.08
C GLN A 290 11.86 12.30 -7.47
N MET A 291 12.24 13.56 -7.72
CA MET A 291 12.13 14.18 -9.04
C MET A 291 13.12 13.56 -10.03
N SER A 292 14.29 13.15 -9.55
CA SER A 292 15.31 12.44 -10.31
C SER A 292 15.44 10.99 -9.85
N ARG A 293 15.64 10.06 -10.79
CA ARG A 293 15.77 8.64 -10.43
C ARG A 293 17.12 8.29 -9.82
N VAL A 294 18.20 8.93 -10.26
CA VAL A 294 19.52 8.72 -9.65
C VAL A 294 19.50 9.17 -8.18
N ASP A 295 18.72 10.19 -7.82
CA ASP A 295 18.52 10.59 -6.42
C ASP A 295 17.77 9.52 -5.63
N ALA A 296 16.77 8.86 -6.24
CA ALA A 296 16.09 7.73 -5.61
C ALA A 296 17.07 6.57 -5.33
N VAL A 297 17.94 6.25 -6.30
CA VAL A 297 19.02 5.27 -6.12
C VAL A 297 19.95 5.69 -4.99
N TYR A 298 20.44 6.92 -5.00
CA TYR A 298 21.35 7.44 -3.97
C TYR A 298 20.75 7.38 -2.57
N ILE A 299 19.49 7.81 -2.39
CA ILE A 299 18.82 7.77 -1.08
C ILE A 299 18.65 6.33 -0.62
N ALA A 300 18.23 5.43 -1.52
CA ALA A 300 18.04 4.03 -1.20
C ALA A 300 19.36 3.37 -0.78
N THR A 301 20.45 3.60 -1.53
CA THR A 301 21.76 3.02 -1.22
C THR A 301 22.33 3.59 0.07
N HIS A 302 22.17 4.89 0.30
CA HIS A 302 22.61 5.55 1.52
C HIS A 302 21.86 5.02 2.76
N LYS A 303 20.53 4.89 2.69
CA LYS A 303 19.74 4.37 3.82
C LYS A 303 19.95 2.87 4.04
N GLY A 304 20.10 2.08 2.97
CA GLY A 304 20.30 0.63 3.07
C GLY A 304 21.71 0.23 3.52
N GLY A 305 22.72 1.05 3.24
CA GLY A 305 24.11 0.81 3.64
C GLY A 305 24.58 -0.59 3.21
N GLU A 306 25.16 -1.32 4.15
CA GLU A 306 25.69 -2.68 3.92
C GLU A 306 24.61 -3.70 3.48
N ARG A 307 23.31 -3.43 3.70
CA ARG A 307 22.23 -4.33 3.25
C ARG A 307 22.09 -4.35 1.72
N ILE A 308 22.58 -3.31 1.03
CA ILE A 308 22.41 -3.16 -0.42
C ILE A 308 23.22 -4.21 -1.19
N LYS A 309 24.43 -4.54 -0.71
CA LYS A 309 25.32 -5.46 -1.40
C LYS A 309 24.65 -6.82 -1.63
N GLY A 310 24.69 -7.30 -2.86
CA GLY A 310 24.06 -8.55 -3.28
C GLY A 310 22.55 -8.45 -3.53
N SER A 311 21.98 -7.23 -3.55
CA SER A 311 20.57 -7.01 -3.87
C SER A 311 20.34 -6.84 -5.37
N VAL A 312 19.11 -7.09 -5.80
CA VAL A 312 18.59 -6.59 -7.07
C VAL A 312 17.94 -5.24 -6.88
N LEU A 313 17.78 -4.48 -7.96
CA LEU A 313 17.12 -3.18 -8.03
C LEU A 313 15.87 -3.26 -8.88
N ALA A 314 14.71 -2.87 -8.34
CA ALA A 314 13.52 -2.59 -9.13
C ALA A 314 13.30 -1.09 -9.28
N SER A 315 12.95 -0.64 -10.48
CA SER A 315 12.47 0.72 -10.73
C SER A 315 11.01 0.71 -11.21
N ASP A 316 10.23 1.68 -10.74
CA ASP A 316 8.85 1.90 -11.17
C ASP A 316 8.70 2.24 -12.66
N ALA A 317 9.75 2.80 -13.26
CA ALA A 317 9.82 3.27 -14.65
C ALA A 317 11.19 2.96 -15.29
N PHE A 318 11.40 3.38 -16.54
CA PHE A 318 12.66 3.14 -17.25
C PHE A 318 13.79 4.10 -16.85
N PHE A 319 15.04 3.66 -16.80
CA PHE A 319 16.17 4.56 -16.55
C PHE A 319 16.40 5.49 -17.76
N PRO A 320 16.35 6.82 -17.59
CA PRO A 320 16.55 7.75 -18.71
C PRO A 320 18.02 7.81 -19.17
N PHE A 321 18.95 7.54 -18.26
CA PHE A 321 20.40 7.47 -18.48
C PHE A 321 20.99 6.31 -17.66
N SER A 322 22.24 5.94 -17.92
CA SER A 322 22.90 4.83 -17.22
C SER A 322 23.35 5.17 -15.79
N ASP A 323 23.35 6.45 -15.41
CA ASP A 323 23.81 6.95 -14.11
C ASP A 323 23.19 6.23 -12.92
N GLY A 324 21.87 6.01 -12.91
CA GLY A 324 21.19 5.26 -11.85
C GLY A 324 21.63 3.81 -11.76
N VAL A 325 21.93 3.16 -12.89
CA VAL A 325 22.43 1.77 -12.94
C VAL A 325 23.88 1.72 -12.45
N GLU A 326 24.69 2.71 -12.81
CA GLU A 326 26.08 2.83 -12.35
C GLU A 326 26.18 3.06 -10.84
N GLU A 327 25.35 3.94 -10.28
CA GLU A 327 25.27 4.17 -8.84
C GLU A 327 24.82 2.90 -8.09
N ALA A 328 23.84 2.18 -8.63
CA ALA A 328 23.41 0.90 -8.06
C ALA A 328 24.54 -0.15 -8.08
N HIS A 329 25.29 -0.25 -9.18
CA HIS A 329 26.44 -1.14 -9.29
C HIS A 329 27.54 -0.82 -8.26
N LYS A 330 27.86 0.46 -8.06
CA LYS A 330 28.83 0.89 -7.03
C LYS A 330 28.44 0.42 -5.62
N ALA A 331 27.13 0.33 -5.35
CA ALA A 331 26.61 -0.18 -4.09
C ALA A 331 26.54 -1.73 -4.02
N GLY A 332 26.96 -2.44 -5.07
CA GLY A 332 27.03 -3.90 -5.11
C GLY A 332 25.73 -4.59 -5.53
N VAL A 333 24.89 -3.93 -6.32
CA VAL A 333 23.73 -4.57 -6.96
C VAL A 333 24.18 -5.64 -7.95
N THR A 334 23.43 -6.73 -8.05
CA THR A 334 23.73 -7.85 -8.97
C THR A 334 22.80 -7.88 -10.19
N GLY A 335 21.57 -7.37 -10.04
CA GLY A 335 20.60 -7.35 -11.12
C GLY A 335 19.61 -6.19 -11.07
N VAL A 336 19.00 -5.86 -12.20
CA VAL A 336 18.04 -4.75 -12.36
C VAL A 336 16.78 -5.22 -13.08
N ILE A 337 15.61 -4.88 -12.53
CA ILE A 337 14.30 -4.99 -13.19
C ILE A 337 13.71 -3.60 -13.42
N GLN A 338 13.31 -3.32 -14.65
CA GLN A 338 12.67 -2.05 -15.03
C GLN A 338 11.67 -2.28 -16.17
N PRO A 339 10.83 -1.29 -16.54
CA PRO A 339 9.88 -1.47 -17.64
C PRO A 339 10.51 -1.45 -19.05
N GLY A 340 11.61 -0.73 -19.25
CA GLY A 340 12.10 -0.37 -20.59
C GLY A 340 11.19 0.65 -21.29
N GLY A 341 11.50 0.94 -22.56
CA GLY A 341 10.80 1.91 -23.40
C GLY A 341 11.47 3.28 -23.51
N SER A 342 12.72 3.44 -23.06
CA SER A 342 13.50 4.66 -23.30
C SER A 342 14.04 4.70 -24.73
N MET A 343 14.17 5.89 -25.31
CA MET A 343 14.95 6.08 -26.54
C MET A 343 16.44 5.73 -26.34
N ARG A 344 16.89 5.64 -25.09
CA ARG A 344 18.28 5.33 -24.70
C ARG A 344 18.43 3.96 -24.05
N ASP A 345 17.44 3.07 -24.20
CA ASP A 345 17.50 1.74 -23.61
C ASP A 345 18.77 0.98 -24.01
N ASP A 346 19.17 1.05 -25.28
CA ASP A 346 20.40 0.40 -25.77
C ASP A 346 21.67 0.90 -25.04
N GLU A 347 21.75 2.19 -24.70
CA GLU A 347 22.86 2.76 -23.94
C GLU A 347 22.89 2.20 -22.51
N VAL A 348 21.71 2.16 -21.86
CA VAL A 348 21.55 1.64 -20.49
C VAL A 348 21.84 0.14 -20.42
N PHE A 349 21.34 -0.65 -21.37
CA PHE A 349 21.54 -2.10 -21.42
C PHE A 349 22.99 -2.45 -21.68
N LYS A 350 23.62 -1.77 -22.64
CA LYS A 350 25.06 -1.92 -22.91
C LYS A 350 25.88 -1.60 -21.66
N ARG A 351 25.53 -0.55 -20.94
CA ARG A 351 26.23 -0.19 -19.71
C ARG A 351 26.05 -1.24 -18.62
N ALA A 352 24.85 -1.78 -18.45
CA ALA A 352 24.60 -2.88 -17.51
C ALA A 352 25.44 -4.13 -17.86
N ASP A 353 25.58 -4.45 -19.14
CA ASP A 353 26.45 -5.52 -19.65
C ASP A 353 27.92 -5.29 -19.30
N GLU A 354 28.44 -4.08 -19.51
CA GLU A 354 29.81 -3.70 -19.17
C GLU A 354 30.10 -3.79 -17.67
N LEU A 355 29.08 -3.56 -16.84
CA LEU A 355 29.14 -3.67 -15.37
C LEU A 355 28.89 -5.10 -14.86
N GLY A 356 28.58 -6.05 -15.75
CA GLY A 356 28.31 -7.43 -15.38
C GLY A 356 27.02 -7.63 -14.59
N LEU A 357 26.01 -6.79 -14.80
CA LEU A 357 24.70 -6.91 -14.16
C LEU A 357 23.75 -7.78 -14.99
N SER A 358 22.88 -8.55 -14.33
CA SER A 358 21.68 -9.07 -14.98
C SER A 358 20.65 -7.94 -15.13
N MET A 359 20.01 -7.79 -16.29
CA MET A 359 18.93 -6.82 -16.46
C MET A 359 17.76 -7.43 -17.22
N VAL A 360 16.56 -7.21 -16.71
CA VAL A 360 15.30 -7.61 -17.33
C VAL A 360 14.38 -6.41 -17.52
N VAL A 361 13.61 -6.44 -18.61
CA VAL A 361 12.52 -5.51 -18.86
C VAL A 361 11.16 -6.19 -18.76
N THR A 362 10.15 -5.46 -18.25
CA THR A 362 8.78 -5.97 -18.07
C THR A 362 7.78 -5.41 -19.08
N GLY A 363 8.05 -4.26 -19.70
CA GLY A 363 7.07 -3.50 -20.48
C GLY A 363 5.98 -2.82 -19.65
N VAL A 364 6.00 -2.92 -18.31
CA VAL A 364 4.94 -2.45 -17.43
C VAL A 364 5.45 -1.45 -16.38
N ARG A 365 5.11 -0.18 -16.59
CA ARG A 365 5.40 0.94 -15.68
C ARG A 365 4.33 1.08 -14.60
N SER A 366 4.74 1.39 -13.36
CA SER A 366 3.83 1.64 -12.22
C SER A 366 4.13 2.97 -11.53
N PHE A 367 3.82 4.09 -12.18
CA PHE A 367 3.93 5.39 -11.52
C PHE A 367 2.84 5.58 -10.46
N LYS A 368 3.21 6.16 -9.33
CA LYS A 368 2.29 6.50 -8.23
C LYS A 368 2.60 7.89 -7.69
N HIS A 369 1.62 8.79 -7.82
CA HIS A 369 1.68 10.15 -7.28
C HIS A 369 0.74 10.29 -6.09
#